data_AF-N1SBI4-F1
#
_entry.id   AF-N1SBI4-F1
#
_cell.length_a   1.000
_cell.length_b   1.000
_cell.length_c   1.000
_cell.angle_alpha   90.00
_cell.angle_beta   90.00
_cell.angle_gamma   90.00
#
_symmetry.space_group_name_H-M   'P 1'
#
loop_
_entity.id
_entity.type
_entity.pdbx_description
1 polymer ?
#
loop_
_entity_poly.entity_id
_entity_poly.type
_entity_poly.pdbx_seq_one_letter_code
_entity_poly.pdbx_strand_id
1 'polypeptide(L)'
;MPKAYKARSTLQNIACKWYSEDHDIHDPSVSALVRNRAGALQKNDTSVTTPEGTTYILKKDTDLQLPAGVEHYEVSVWGADVNVFNPERFLPSSKGSTEDERKRKAAYIPFGGGRHLCPGRNLALAEIIGFASALLLGFEIEAVGMGFGNVKMLGPQLAGGTVRPERYGAGLGAEIAMRQGWEDVEWRFEC
;
A
#
# COMPACT_ATOMS: atom_id res chain seq x y z
N MET A 1 -23.50 -8.77 14.92
CA MET A 1 -22.45 -8.60 13.88
C MET A 1 -22.98 -9.00 12.51
N PRO A 2 -22.92 -8.12 11.49
CA PRO A 2 -23.33 -8.46 10.13
C PRO A 2 -22.50 -9.61 9.55
N LYS A 3 -23.10 -10.42 8.66
CA LYS A 3 -22.51 -11.67 8.12
C LYS A 3 -21.12 -11.46 7.49
N ALA A 4 -20.89 -10.31 6.86
CA ALA A 4 -19.60 -9.92 6.28
C ALA A 4 -18.47 -9.73 7.33
N TYR A 5 -18.80 -9.26 8.53
CA TYR A 5 -17.83 -9.06 9.61
C TYR A 5 -17.41 -10.39 10.26
N LYS A 6 -18.32 -11.37 10.35
CA LYS A 6 -18.00 -12.74 10.80
C LYS A 6 -17.05 -13.45 9.82
N ALA A 7 -17.27 -13.29 8.52
CA ALA A 7 -16.39 -13.86 7.49
C ALA A 7 -14.97 -13.28 7.55
N ARG A 8 -14.86 -11.96 7.76
CA ARG A 8 -13.57 -11.27 7.91
C ARG A 8 -12.80 -11.69 9.17
N SER A 9 -13.48 -11.77 10.31
CA SER A 9 -12.88 -12.26 11.56
C SER A 9 -12.41 -13.71 11.43
N THR A 10 -13.19 -14.56 10.77
CA THR A 10 -12.83 -15.97 10.54
C THR A 10 -11.57 -16.08 9.67
N LEU A 11 -11.50 -15.31 8.56
CA LEU A 11 -10.34 -15.30 7.68
C LEU A 11 -9.09 -14.73 8.35
N GLN A 12 -9.23 -13.68 9.17
CA GLN A 12 -8.12 -13.10 9.93
C GLN A 12 -7.58 -14.12 10.94
N ASN A 13 -8.45 -14.82 11.66
CA ASN A 13 -8.04 -15.83 12.65
C ASN A 13 -7.36 -17.04 11.98
N ILE A 14 -7.84 -17.47 10.81
CA ILE A 14 -7.22 -18.54 10.04
C ILE A 14 -5.84 -18.09 9.52
N ALA A 15 -5.72 -16.87 9.00
CA ALA A 15 -4.44 -16.35 8.53
C ALA A 15 -3.42 -16.20 9.68
N CYS A 16 -3.84 -15.63 10.82
CA CYS A 16 -2.99 -15.56 12.00
C CYS A 16 -2.52 -16.95 12.42
N LYS A 17 -3.44 -17.90 12.59
CA LYS A 17 -3.10 -19.28 12.95
C LYS A 17 -2.14 -19.93 11.96
N TRP A 18 -2.37 -19.74 10.65
CA TRP A 18 -1.53 -20.32 9.59
C TRP A 18 -0.10 -19.73 9.58
N TYR A 19 0.06 -18.43 9.78
CA TYR A 19 1.39 -17.79 9.90
C TYR A 19 2.08 -18.05 11.25
N SER A 20 1.32 -18.41 12.29
CA SER A 20 1.87 -18.78 13.62
C SER A 20 2.33 -20.24 13.72
N GLU A 21 2.07 -21.08 12.72
CA GLU A 21 2.40 -22.51 12.68
C GLU A 21 3.66 -22.82 11.81
N ASP A 22 4.55 -21.86 11.61
CA ASP A 22 5.84 -22.00 10.86
C ASP A 22 5.72 -22.41 9.37
N HIS A 23 4.60 -22.11 8.71
CA HIS A 23 4.47 -22.25 7.26
C HIS A 23 5.25 -21.12 6.52
N ASP A 24 6.52 -21.37 6.22
CA ASP A 24 7.43 -20.46 5.50
C ASP A 24 7.17 -20.44 3.97
N ILE A 25 7.71 -19.43 3.27
CA ILE A 25 7.59 -19.14 1.82
C ILE A 25 8.02 -20.29 0.90
N HIS A 26 8.62 -21.33 1.46
CA HIS A 26 9.13 -22.53 0.79
C HIS A 26 8.11 -23.67 0.74
N ASP A 27 6.91 -23.52 1.33
CA ASP A 27 5.85 -24.52 1.25
C ASP A 27 5.38 -24.74 -0.23
N PRO A 28 5.52 -25.97 -0.79
CA PRO A 28 5.14 -26.27 -2.17
C PRO A 28 3.67 -25.98 -2.51
N SER A 29 2.79 -25.99 -1.50
CA SER A 29 1.37 -25.69 -1.64
C SER A 29 1.10 -24.20 -1.88
N VAL A 30 1.94 -23.30 -1.36
CA VAL A 30 1.88 -21.85 -1.61
C VAL A 30 2.21 -21.56 -3.08
N SER A 31 3.23 -22.23 -3.62
CA SER A 31 3.61 -22.12 -5.03
C SER A 31 2.53 -22.69 -5.97
N ALA A 32 1.85 -23.76 -5.57
CA ALA A 32 0.68 -24.30 -6.28
C ALA A 32 -0.56 -23.39 -6.21
N LEU A 33 -0.80 -22.74 -5.06
CA LEU A 33 -1.87 -21.75 -4.88
C LEU A 33 -1.64 -20.50 -5.73
N VAL A 34 -0.41 -20.02 -5.85
CA VAL A 34 -0.06 -18.89 -6.74
C VAL A 34 -0.28 -19.27 -8.22
N ARG A 35 0.15 -20.46 -8.65
CA ARG A 35 -0.12 -20.97 -10.01
C ARG A 35 -1.60 -21.14 -10.30
N ASN A 36 -2.38 -21.67 -9.36
CA ASN A 36 -3.83 -21.82 -9.48
C ASN A 36 -4.58 -20.48 -9.47
N ARG A 37 -4.01 -19.43 -8.87
CA ARG A 37 -4.58 -18.08 -8.81
C ARG A 37 -4.49 -17.36 -10.15
N ALA A 38 -3.40 -17.55 -10.90
CA ALA A 38 -3.26 -17.04 -12.27
C ALA A 38 -4.29 -17.71 -13.21
N GLY A 39 -4.45 -19.04 -13.12
CA GLY A 39 -5.41 -19.80 -13.93
C GLY A 39 -6.90 -19.48 -13.68
N ALA A 40 -7.24 -18.83 -12.55
CA ALA A 40 -8.62 -18.44 -12.24
C ALA A 40 -9.04 -17.10 -12.87
N LEU A 41 -8.10 -16.26 -13.31
CA LEU A 41 -8.39 -14.92 -13.84
C LEU A 41 -8.69 -14.90 -15.34
N GLN A 42 -8.43 -15.99 -16.07
CA GLN A 42 -8.45 -15.97 -17.53
C GLN A 42 -9.17 -17.17 -18.12
N LYS A 43 -10.49 -17.13 -18.06
CA LYS A 43 -11.27 -18.21 -18.68
C LYS A 43 -11.63 -17.92 -20.13
N ASN A 44 -11.63 -16.65 -20.56
CA ASN A 44 -12.00 -16.23 -21.91
C ASN A 44 -11.16 -15.04 -22.39
N ASP A 45 -11.08 -14.87 -23.72
CA ASP A 45 -10.65 -13.62 -24.34
C ASP A 45 -11.57 -12.47 -23.87
N THR A 46 -11.00 -11.33 -23.50
CA THR A 46 -11.74 -10.15 -23.02
C THR A 46 -11.36 -8.92 -23.85
N SER A 47 -12.35 -8.21 -24.36
CA SER A 47 -12.13 -6.93 -25.04
C SER A 47 -12.06 -5.78 -24.04
N VAL A 48 -11.06 -4.91 -24.18
CA VAL A 48 -10.94 -3.66 -23.44
C VAL A 48 -10.90 -2.51 -24.44
N THR A 49 -11.81 -1.54 -24.28
CA THR A 49 -11.87 -0.35 -25.13
C THR A 49 -11.32 0.84 -24.35
N THR A 50 -10.34 1.54 -24.92
CA THR A 50 -9.79 2.76 -24.33
C THR A 50 -10.77 3.93 -24.48
N PRO A 51 -10.60 5.02 -23.71
CA PRO A 51 -11.42 6.21 -23.87
C PRO A 51 -11.41 6.80 -25.30
N GLU A 52 -10.32 6.59 -26.04
CA GLU A 52 -10.15 7.02 -27.44
C GLU A 52 -10.86 6.11 -28.45
N GLY A 53 -11.54 5.06 -27.97
CA GLY A 53 -12.31 4.12 -28.79
C GLY A 53 -11.51 2.95 -29.37
N THR A 54 -10.20 2.86 -29.09
CA THR A 54 -9.38 1.74 -29.55
C THR A 54 -9.70 0.50 -28.73
N THR A 55 -10.00 -0.62 -29.38
CA THR A 55 -10.32 -1.88 -28.69
C THR A 55 -9.17 -2.88 -28.79
N TYR A 56 -8.71 -3.35 -27.63
CA TYR A 56 -7.70 -4.39 -27.48
C TYR A 56 -8.36 -5.70 -27.05
N ILE A 57 -7.86 -6.83 -27.55
CA ILE A 57 -8.27 -8.16 -27.09
C ILE A 57 -7.20 -8.68 -26.14
N LEU A 58 -7.54 -8.78 -24.86
CA LEU A 58 -6.76 -9.48 -23.86
C LEU A 58 -7.03 -10.98 -24.03
N LYS A 59 -6.03 -11.70 -24.55
CA LYS A 59 -6.14 -13.13 -24.77
C LYS A 59 -6.24 -13.87 -23.45
N LYS A 60 -7.00 -14.97 -23.45
CA LYS A 60 -6.96 -15.95 -22.38
C LYS A 60 -5.50 -16.32 -22.06
N ASP A 61 -5.20 -16.57 -20.79
CA ASP A 61 -3.89 -16.98 -20.27
C ASP A 61 -2.76 -15.92 -20.39
N THR A 62 -3.09 -14.64 -20.68
CA THR A 62 -2.22 -13.45 -20.55
C THR A 62 -2.12 -12.87 -19.12
N ASP A 63 -0.93 -12.85 -18.51
CA ASP A 63 -0.77 -12.13 -17.24
C ASP A 63 -1.03 -10.63 -17.39
N LEU A 64 -2.03 -10.13 -16.65
CA LEU A 64 -2.34 -8.70 -16.57
C LEU A 64 -1.78 -8.12 -15.27
N GLN A 65 -0.91 -7.12 -15.40
CA GLN A 65 -0.38 -6.38 -14.27
C GLN A 65 -1.02 -5.00 -14.19
N LEU A 66 -1.37 -4.59 -12.97
CA LEU A 66 -1.83 -3.24 -12.68
C LEU A 66 -0.68 -2.49 -12.00
N PRO A 67 0.07 -1.65 -12.73
CA PRO A 67 1.19 -0.93 -12.15
C PRO A 67 0.66 0.22 -11.29
N ALA A 68 0.60 0.00 -9.97
CA ALA A 68 0.17 1.02 -9.02
C ALA A 68 0.95 2.34 -9.17
N GLY A 69 2.24 2.27 -9.50
CA GLY A 69 3.07 3.45 -9.77
C GLY A 69 2.65 4.27 -10.98
N VAL A 70 1.95 3.71 -11.97
CA VAL A 70 1.39 4.51 -13.07
C VAL A 70 0.11 5.20 -12.59
N GLU A 71 -0.80 4.43 -12.00
CA GLU A 71 -2.08 4.95 -11.50
C GLU A 71 -1.90 6.03 -10.41
N HIS A 72 -0.93 5.88 -9.51
CA HIS A 72 -0.65 6.83 -8.43
C HIS A 72 -0.01 8.12 -8.91
N TYR A 73 0.56 8.12 -10.12
CA TYR A 73 1.24 9.27 -10.73
C TYR A 73 0.49 9.85 -11.94
N GLU A 74 -0.75 9.41 -12.17
CA GLU A 74 -1.57 9.86 -13.28
C GLU A 74 -2.05 11.31 -13.08
N VAL A 75 -1.49 12.24 -13.86
CA VAL A 75 -1.76 13.69 -13.76
C VAL A 75 -3.24 14.01 -13.95
N SER A 76 -3.95 13.29 -14.81
CA SER A 76 -5.38 13.53 -15.06
C SER A 76 -6.28 13.16 -13.86
N VAL A 77 -5.77 12.40 -12.89
CA VAL A 77 -6.47 12.02 -11.66
C VAL A 77 -5.98 12.84 -10.46
N TRP A 78 -4.67 13.00 -10.34
CA TRP A 78 -4.03 13.55 -9.15
C TRP A 78 -3.69 15.04 -9.26
N GLY A 79 -3.69 15.59 -10.46
CA GLY A 79 -3.37 16.99 -10.73
C GLY A 79 -1.88 17.22 -11.07
N ALA A 80 -1.55 18.48 -11.37
CA ALA A 80 -0.20 18.88 -11.77
C ALA A 80 0.84 18.70 -10.65
N ASP A 81 0.39 18.69 -9.40
CA ASP A 81 1.22 18.52 -8.21
C ASP A 81 1.41 17.04 -7.82
N VAL A 82 1.11 16.08 -8.70
CA VAL A 82 1.19 14.63 -8.39
C VAL A 82 2.56 14.17 -7.91
N ASN A 83 3.63 14.81 -8.36
CA ASN A 83 5.01 14.52 -7.95
C ASN A 83 5.43 15.23 -6.64
N VAL A 84 4.51 15.97 -6.00
CA VAL A 84 4.75 16.68 -4.75
C VAL A 84 4.10 15.91 -3.61
N PHE A 85 4.85 15.72 -2.53
CA PHE A 85 4.31 15.19 -1.28
C PHE A 85 3.33 16.22 -0.67
N ASN A 86 2.03 15.96 -0.87
CA ASN A 86 0.94 16.79 -0.37
C ASN A 86 0.03 15.94 0.54
N PRO A 87 0.22 15.99 1.87
CA PRO A 87 -0.59 15.20 2.80
C PRO A 87 -2.06 15.65 2.83
N GLU A 88 -2.35 16.91 2.51
CA GLU A 88 -3.70 17.47 2.52
C GLU A 88 -4.59 16.94 1.37
N ARG A 89 -3.99 16.28 0.38
CA ARG A 89 -4.68 15.73 -0.79
C ARG A 89 -5.84 14.79 -0.44
N PHE A 90 -5.75 14.12 0.71
CA PHE A 90 -6.73 13.14 1.17
C PHE A 90 -7.74 13.71 2.19
N LEU A 91 -7.63 14.99 2.54
CA LEU A 91 -8.54 15.64 3.48
C LEU A 91 -9.90 15.97 2.84
N PRO A 92 -10.99 16.06 3.63
CA PRO A 92 -12.31 16.43 3.12
C PRO A 92 -12.35 17.78 2.38
N SER A 93 -11.48 18.72 2.77
CA SER A 93 -11.34 20.05 2.15
C SER A 93 -10.81 20.00 0.70
N SER A 94 -10.12 18.92 0.33
CA SER A 94 -9.47 18.73 -0.97
C SER A 94 -10.31 17.88 -1.93
N LYS A 95 -11.56 17.54 -1.55
CA LYS A 95 -12.47 16.73 -2.35
C LYS A 95 -12.89 17.48 -3.62
N GLY A 96 -12.77 16.80 -4.74
CA GLY A 96 -13.23 17.31 -6.03
C GLY A 96 -14.72 17.06 -6.25
N SER A 97 -15.14 17.10 -7.52
CA SER A 97 -16.46 16.64 -7.91
C SER A 97 -16.65 15.14 -7.61
N THR A 98 -17.89 14.66 -7.60
CA THR A 98 -18.19 13.23 -7.44
C THR A 98 -17.43 12.35 -8.44
N GLU A 99 -17.25 12.83 -9.67
CA GLU A 99 -16.52 12.12 -10.71
C GLU A 99 -15.02 12.08 -10.44
N ASP A 100 -14.43 13.17 -9.95
CA ASP A 100 -13.01 13.22 -9.57
C ASP A 100 -12.73 12.27 -8.41
N GLU A 101 -13.62 12.25 -7.42
CA GLU A 101 -13.51 11.34 -6.28
C GLU A 101 -13.64 9.87 -6.69
N ARG A 102 -14.48 9.57 -7.70
CA ARG A 102 -14.57 8.23 -8.27
C ARG A 102 -13.26 7.82 -8.96
N LYS A 103 -12.67 8.71 -9.75
CA LYS A 103 -11.37 8.48 -10.42
C LYS A 103 -10.26 8.26 -9.39
N ARG A 104 -10.15 9.14 -8.39
CA ARG A 104 -9.16 9.03 -7.31
C ARG A 104 -9.27 7.71 -6.55
N LYS A 105 -10.49 7.27 -6.22
CA LYS A 105 -10.71 5.97 -5.56
C LYS A 105 -10.31 4.78 -6.43
N ALA A 106 -10.49 4.86 -7.75
CA ALA A 106 -10.10 3.80 -8.68
C ALA A 106 -8.57 3.74 -8.86
N ALA A 107 -7.91 4.89 -8.94
CA ALA A 107 -6.46 4.99 -9.10
C ALA A 107 -5.68 4.69 -7.80
N TYR A 108 -6.26 4.97 -6.64
CA TYR A 108 -5.57 4.78 -5.35
C TYR A 108 -5.61 3.32 -4.88
N ILE A 109 -4.63 2.53 -5.34
CA ILE A 109 -4.49 1.09 -5.06
C ILE A 109 -3.24 0.70 -4.24
N PRO A 110 -2.96 1.31 -3.07
CA PRO A 110 -1.73 1.05 -2.30
C PRO A 110 -1.60 -0.38 -1.76
N PHE A 111 -2.71 -1.11 -1.67
CA PHE A 111 -2.78 -2.48 -1.19
C PHE A 111 -3.29 -3.46 -2.26
N GLY A 112 -3.23 -3.06 -3.53
CA GLY A 112 -3.88 -3.77 -4.64
C GLY A 112 -5.40 -3.59 -4.64
N GLY A 113 -6.11 -4.50 -5.32
CA GLY A 113 -7.56 -4.39 -5.50
C GLY A 113 -8.25 -5.73 -5.77
N GLY A 114 -9.58 -5.71 -5.72
CA GLY A 114 -10.44 -6.87 -6.02
C GLY A 114 -10.12 -8.11 -5.16
N ARG A 115 -10.01 -9.28 -5.81
CA ARG A 115 -9.66 -10.56 -5.16
C ARG A 115 -8.20 -10.64 -4.70
N HIS A 116 -7.38 -9.65 -5.07
CA HIS A 116 -5.95 -9.61 -4.77
C HIS A 116 -5.56 -8.52 -3.78
N LEU A 117 -6.56 -7.95 -3.08
CA LEU A 117 -6.33 -6.99 -2.02
C LEU A 117 -5.45 -7.60 -0.90
N CYS A 118 -4.45 -6.85 -0.43
CA CYS A 118 -3.54 -7.28 0.60
C CYS A 118 -4.31 -7.74 1.86
N PRO A 119 -4.12 -8.99 2.32
CA PRO A 119 -4.76 -9.48 3.54
C PRO A 119 -4.24 -8.76 4.79
N GLY A 120 -2.96 -8.35 4.79
CA GLY A 120 -2.31 -7.66 5.91
C GLY A 120 -2.59 -6.15 6.00
N ARG A 121 -3.37 -5.54 5.09
CA ARG A 121 -3.52 -4.07 5.02
C ARG A 121 -3.97 -3.39 6.32
N ASN A 122 -4.80 -4.06 7.12
CA ASN A 122 -5.30 -3.46 8.36
C ASN A 122 -4.25 -3.52 9.46
N LEU A 123 -3.48 -4.62 9.51
CA LEU A 123 -2.34 -4.74 10.40
C LEU A 123 -1.29 -3.69 10.02
N ALA A 124 -0.93 -3.61 8.73
CA ALA A 124 0.00 -2.60 8.24
C ALA A 124 -0.44 -1.17 8.58
N LEU A 125 -1.72 -0.82 8.40
CA LEU A 125 -2.24 0.49 8.80
C LEU A 125 -2.15 0.72 10.31
N ALA A 126 -2.49 -0.28 11.13
CA ALA A 126 -2.40 -0.18 12.58
C ALA A 126 -0.95 0.02 13.03
N GLU A 127 -0.01 -0.74 12.47
CA GLU A 127 1.43 -0.62 12.76
C GLU A 127 1.97 0.74 12.33
N ILE A 128 1.68 1.20 11.10
CA ILE A 128 2.14 2.49 10.59
C ILE A 128 1.61 3.64 11.45
N ILE A 129 0.30 3.65 11.75
CA ILE A 129 -0.31 4.71 12.54
C ILE A 129 0.19 4.67 13.99
N GLY A 130 0.27 3.48 14.60
CA GLY A 130 0.74 3.32 15.97
C GLY A 130 2.20 3.74 16.11
N PHE A 131 3.07 3.29 15.21
CA PHE A 131 4.48 3.66 15.17
C PHE A 131 4.65 5.17 14.94
N ALA A 132 3.97 5.75 13.94
CA ALA A 132 4.06 7.18 13.67
C ALA A 132 3.55 8.02 14.85
N SER A 133 2.46 7.60 15.50
CA SER A 133 1.92 8.29 16.67
C SER A 133 2.90 8.27 17.85
N ALA A 134 3.50 7.11 18.13
CA ALA A 134 4.50 6.99 19.20
C ALA A 134 5.72 7.88 18.93
N LEU A 135 6.23 7.89 17.69
CA LEU A 135 7.33 8.76 17.28
C LEU A 135 6.98 10.24 17.43
N LEU A 136 5.85 10.67 16.90
CA LEU A 136 5.45 12.09 16.88
C LEU A 136 5.12 12.64 18.27
N LEU A 137 4.65 11.81 19.19
CA LEU A 137 4.27 12.22 20.53
C LEU A 137 5.44 12.15 21.53
N GLY A 138 6.18 11.04 21.51
CA GLY A 138 7.19 10.75 22.53
C GLY A 138 8.60 11.24 22.20
N PHE A 139 8.86 11.65 20.96
CA PHE A 139 10.22 11.97 20.52
C PHE A 139 10.31 13.32 19.82
N GLU A 140 11.50 13.90 19.88
CA GLU A 140 11.98 14.94 18.98
C GLU A 140 12.92 14.27 17.97
N ILE A 141 12.68 14.53 16.68
CA ILE A 141 13.39 13.89 15.58
C ILE A 141 13.97 14.98 14.69
N GLU A 142 15.28 15.05 14.63
CA GLU A 142 16.00 16.01 13.79
C GLU A 142 16.81 15.29 12.72
N ALA A 143 16.79 15.82 11.49
CA ALA A 143 17.57 15.24 10.40
C ALA A 143 19.06 15.54 10.61
N VAL A 144 19.89 14.50 10.51
CA VAL A 144 21.35 14.61 10.57
C VAL A 144 21.94 14.18 9.23
N GLY A 145 22.83 15.00 8.68
CA GLY A 145 23.37 14.78 7.33
C GLY A 145 22.39 15.24 6.25
N MET A 146 21.92 14.31 5.42
CA MET A 146 20.92 14.59 4.38
C MET A 146 19.56 14.83 5.02
N GLY A 147 18.99 16.01 4.78
CA GLY A 147 17.60 16.32 5.19
C GLY A 147 16.59 15.38 4.53
N PHE A 148 15.52 15.03 5.26
CA PHE A 148 14.51 14.06 4.81
C PHE A 148 13.85 14.43 3.46
N GLY A 149 13.65 15.72 3.18
CA GLY A 149 13.08 16.18 1.91
C GLY A 149 14.00 16.04 0.68
N ASN A 150 15.29 15.77 0.89
CA ASN A 150 16.28 15.62 -0.17
C ASN A 150 16.51 14.17 -0.58
N VAL A 151 15.81 13.22 0.06
CA VAL A 151 15.93 11.80 -0.27
C VAL A 151 15.45 11.54 -1.69
N LYS A 152 16.28 10.90 -2.50
CA LYS A 152 15.89 10.42 -3.83
C LYS A 152 15.35 9.00 -3.71
N MET A 153 14.16 8.77 -4.23
CA MET A 153 13.53 7.46 -4.25
C MET A 153 13.83 6.77 -5.58
N LEU A 154 14.00 5.45 -5.55
CA LEU A 154 14.01 4.64 -6.78
C LEU A 154 12.65 4.75 -7.50
N GLY A 155 12.61 4.45 -8.78
CA GLY A 155 11.33 4.25 -9.48
C GLY A 155 10.61 2.97 -8.97
N PRO A 156 9.29 2.85 -9.20
CA PRO A 156 8.56 1.62 -8.93
C PRO A 156 9.21 0.44 -9.68
N GLN A 157 9.50 -0.64 -8.94
CA GLN A 157 10.16 -1.83 -9.49
C GLN A 157 9.14 -2.94 -9.74
N LEU A 158 9.35 -3.71 -10.80
CA LEU A 158 8.56 -4.90 -11.08
C LEU A 158 8.65 -5.88 -9.90
N ALA A 159 7.51 -6.38 -9.44
CA ALA A 159 7.37 -7.22 -8.24
C ALA A 159 7.81 -6.57 -6.90
N GLY A 160 8.14 -5.28 -6.88
CA GLY A 160 8.43 -4.53 -5.66
C GLY A 160 7.14 -4.09 -4.94
N GLY A 161 6.98 -4.47 -3.68
CA GLY A 161 5.85 -4.04 -2.85
C GLY A 161 5.98 -2.62 -2.29
N THR A 162 7.20 -2.08 -2.26
CA THR A 162 7.51 -0.72 -1.79
C THR A 162 8.63 -0.11 -2.62
N VAL A 163 8.67 1.22 -2.65
CA VAL A 163 9.77 1.97 -3.24
C VAL A 163 10.79 2.30 -2.15
N ARG A 164 12.07 2.13 -2.46
CA ARG A 164 13.18 2.39 -1.52
C ARG A 164 13.97 3.62 -1.95
N PRO A 165 14.64 4.31 -1.02
CA PRO A 165 15.62 5.33 -1.36
C PRO A 165 16.74 4.78 -2.25
N GLU A 166 17.25 5.61 -3.16
CA GLU A 166 18.48 5.34 -3.90
C GLU A 166 19.64 5.10 -2.93
N ARG A 167 20.51 4.14 -3.27
CA ARG A 167 21.69 3.79 -2.45
C ARG A 167 21.34 3.54 -0.98
N TYR A 168 20.15 3.00 -0.70
CA TYR A 168 19.63 2.77 0.66
C TYR A 168 19.61 4.02 1.55
N GLY A 169 19.50 5.21 0.95
CA GLY A 169 19.47 6.47 1.68
C GLY A 169 20.84 6.86 2.23
N ALA A 170 21.93 6.49 1.56
CA ALA A 170 23.27 6.88 1.99
C ALA A 170 23.37 8.40 2.28
N GLY A 171 23.75 8.74 3.51
CA GLY A 171 23.82 10.12 4.00
C GLY A 171 22.55 10.60 4.71
N LEU A 172 21.44 9.88 4.62
CA LEU A 172 20.23 10.12 5.43
C LEU A 172 20.51 9.67 6.87
N GLY A 173 20.24 10.55 7.82
CA GLY A 173 20.36 10.27 9.24
C GLY A 173 19.30 11.01 10.04
N ALA A 174 19.03 10.52 11.23
CA ALA A 174 18.14 11.15 12.18
C ALA A 174 18.75 11.03 13.58
N GLU A 175 18.75 12.13 14.32
CA GLU A 175 18.90 12.10 15.76
C GLU A 175 17.52 12.02 16.37
N ILE A 176 17.32 11.05 17.26
CA ILE A 176 16.05 10.78 17.92
C ILE A 176 16.28 10.89 19.41
N ALA A 177 15.68 11.90 20.03
CA ALA A 177 15.72 12.12 21.46
C ALA A 177 14.31 11.99 22.04
N MET A 178 14.20 11.48 23.26
CA MET A 178 12.93 11.49 23.97
C MET A 178 12.50 12.95 24.22
N ARG A 179 11.21 13.23 23.99
CA ARG A 179 10.66 14.56 24.20
C ARG A 179 10.74 14.94 25.67
N GLN A 180 11.13 16.19 25.93
CA GLN A 180 11.19 16.69 27.30
C GLN A 180 9.82 16.59 27.98
N GLY A 181 9.79 16.05 29.20
CA GLY A 181 8.57 15.82 29.97
C GLY A 181 7.87 14.48 29.68
N TRP A 182 8.46 13.62 28.82
CA TRP A 182 7.97 12.27 28.52
C TRP A 182 8.81 11.16 29.17
N GLU A 183 9.72 11.50 30.08
CA GLU A 183 10.68 10.57 30.69
C GLU A 183 10.04 9.41 31.45
N ASP A 184 8.89 9.67 32.09
CA ASP A 184 8.16 8.70 32.92
C ASP A 184 6.88 8.17 32.25
N VAL A 185 6.73 8.33 30.92
CA VAL A 185 5.53 7.90 30.19
C VAL A 185 5.63 6.44 29.76
N GLU A 186 4.71 5.61 30.23
CA GLU A 186 4.54 4.23 29.78
C GLU A 186 3.45 4.13 28.71
N TRP A 187 3.78 3.51 27.57
CA TRP A 187 2.85 3.29 26.48
C TRP A 187 2.16 1.93 26.62
N ARG A 188 0.83 1.94 26.51
CA ARG A 188 0.03 0.71 26.39
C ARG A 188 -0.82 0.77 25.14
N PHE A 189 -0.62 -0.19 24.24
CA PHE A 189 -1.46 -0.39 23.07
C PHE A 189 -2.53 -1.41 23.41
N GLU A 190 -3.79 -0.99 23.41
CA GLU A 190 -4.95 -1.87 23.63
C GLU A 190 -5.56 -2.25 22.28
N CYS A 191 -5.79 -3.55 22.08
CA CYS A 191 -6.39 -4.13 20.87
C CYS A 191 -7.90 -4.35 21.03
#